data_AF-A0A7J5ZY83-F1
#
_entry.id   AF-A0A7J5ZY83-F1
#
_cell.length_a   1.000
_cell.length_b   1.000
_cell.length_c   1.000
_cell.angle_alpha   90.00
_cell.angle_beta   90.00
_cell.angle_gamma   90.00
#
_symmetry.space_group_name_H-M   'P 1'
#
loop_
_entity.id
_entity.type
_entity.pdbx_description
1 polymer ?
#
loop_
_entity_poly.entity_id
_entity_poly.type
_entity_poly.pdbx_seq_one_letter_code
_entity_poly.pdbx_strand_id
1 'polypeptide(L)'
;MSRVVKKRQADPKVVQYVWSAIRVIRSQKQIANMDRISKYLSRVYGMHPKETSRQLVLAVKDGLVVETLTVGCKGSKAGVEQEGYWLPGDEMEQMSEGNKDWEAESHDWYCFECHLPGDVLECDSCFRVYHLRCLTDELRPRDTTSHWQCSVCRGSKRRTLTKQEMVIYLKFILARMKERAIDLHKRGKETKQAMYRRLIHTALDVDNIQENISEGKYKNFEEFKADAQLIVHNTAILHGARSDQTEIARLLYNDTCHELNELLLCRNCFHLSNARPDNWFCYPCVPGHELVWARMKGFGYWPAKVMQREGNQVDVRFFGHQHQRAWIPSDNIQDISVNVQQLQVKRSSGWKKACEELELHQRFLREGRTWKGRTDERQDEAESSISSTSNEQLKSNQEPKAKKSRRSQPPEPKEEQEPEPEVEAVSSSQEIPTAAPHQPERMSVSTQTKKSPSTSSSPAPRMLHRATQTLNEGSCQNMCHDKYTKIFSDVKEMMKAENKRETERVLKEALDKLRVEMEEEKRQAVSKAVANTQAEMERKCKQVKEKCKEELMEEMKKIVNQHKQLISQTKKKQWCYNCEEEAMYHCCWNTSYCSIKCQQEHWHADHKRTCRRKR
;
A
#
# COMPACT_ATOMS: atom_id res chain seq x y z
N MET A 1 19.77 6.26 -30.47
CA MET A 1 19.20 5.43 -31.57
C MET A 1 18.36 4.34 -30.94
N SER A 2 17.22 4.00 -31.55
CA SER A 2 16.22 3.05 -31.06
C SER A 2 16.61 1.55 -31.13
N ARG A 3 17.85 1.20 -30.77
CA ARG A 3 18.35 -0.18 -30.75
C ARG A 3 18.14 -0.82 -29.38
N VAL A 4 17.68 -2.07 -29.36
CA VAL A 4 17.65 -2.90 -28.15
C VAL A 4 19.07 -3.35 -27.80
N VAL A 5 19.47 -3.13 -26.55
CA VAL A 5 20.76 -3.51 -25.97
C VAL A 5 20.58 -4.64 -24.96
N LYS A 6 21.64 -5.40 -24.71
CA LYS A 6 21.64 -6.44 -23.68
C LYS A 6 22.19 -5.85 -22.38
N LYS A 7 21.30 -5.55 -21.45
CA LYS A 7 21.66 -5.33 -20.04
C LYS A 7 21.74 -6.68 -19.33
N ARG A 8 21.78 -6.64 -18.00
CA ARG A 8 21.75 -7.81 -17.11
C ARG A 8 20.61 -8.75 -17.45
N GLN A 9 20.82 -10.03 -17.14
CA GLN A 9 19.96 -11.16 -17.50
C GLN A 9 19.52 -11.98 -16.27
N ALA A 10 20.28 -11.90 -15.16
CA ALA A 10 19.97 -12.53 -13.88
C ALA A 10 18.83 -11.79 -13.16
N ASP A 11 17.90 -12.55 -12.58
CA ASP A 11 16.80 -11.99 -11.80
C ASP A 11 17.35 -11.33 -10.52
N PRO A 12 17.10 -10.02 -10.30
CA PRO A 12 17.72 -9.28 -9.19
C PRO A 12 17.26 -9.77 -7.82
N LYS A 13 16.12 -10.48 -7.72
CA LYS A 13 15.68 -11.07 -6.47
C LYS A 13 16.33 -12.43 -6.23
N VAL A 14 16.51 -13.24 -7.27
CA VAL A 14 17.28 -14.49 -7.20
C VAL A 14 18.75 -14.24 -6.85
N VAL A 15 19.37 -13.20 -7.40
CA VAL A 15 20.75 -12.81 -7.04
C VAL A 15 20.91 -12.61 -5.53
N GLN A 16 19.93 -11.99 -4.86
CA GLN A 16 19.97 -11.80 -3.40
C GLN A 16 19.89 -13.13 -2.64
N TYR A 17 19.10 -14.08 -3.14
CA TYR A 17 19.03 -15.43 -2.57
C TYR A 17 20.37 -16.16 -2.74
N VAL A 18 20.99 -16.06 -3.92
CA VAL A 18 22.35 -16.58 -4.19
C VAL A 18 23.38 -15.95 -3.25
N TRP A 19 23.35 -14.63 -3.06
CA TRP A 19 24.23 -13.92 -2.12
C TRP A 19 24.01 -14.37 -0.67
N SER A 20 22.76 -14.59 -0.25
CA SER A 20 22.40 -15.15 1.06
C SER A 20 23.01 -16.55 1.24
N ALA A 21 22.89 -17.41 0.22
CA ALA A 21 23.49 -18.74 0.22
C ALA A 21 25.03 -18.68 0.34
N ILE A 22 25.70 -17.86 -0.49
CA ILE A 22 27.15 -17.67 -0.45
C ILE A 22 27.58 -17.19 0.95
N ARG A 23 26.95 -16.16 1.51
CA ARG A 23 27.26 -15.63 2.86
C ARG A 23 27.16 -16.70 3.95
N VAL A 24 26.11 -17.54 3.93
CA VAL A 24 25.91 -18.60 4.93
C VAL A 24 26.89 -19.77 4.75
N ILE A 25 27.24 -20.14 3.51
CA ILE A 25 28.21 -21.22 3.26
C ILE A 25 29.63 -20.74 3.60
N ARG A 26 29.98 -19.50 3.24
CA ARG A 26 31.28 -18.87 3.55
C ARG A 26 31.50 -18.64 5.04
N SER A 27 30.47 -18.25 5.80
CA SER A 27 30.60 -18.08 7.27
C SER A 27 30.85 -19.39 8.00
N GLN A 28 30.36 -20.51 7.46
CA GLN A 28 30.69 -21.88 7.90
C GLN A 28 32.10 -22.35 7.46
N LYS A 29 32.91 -21.45 6.87
CA LYS A 29 34.27 -21.70 6.34
C LYS A 29 34.29 -22.80 5.26
N GLN A 30 33.19 -22.95 4.50
CA GLN A 30 33.10 -23.86 3.36
C GLN A 30 33.18 -23.09 2.03
N ILE A 31 33.60 -23.77 0.96
CA ILE A 31 33.51 -23.24 -0.40
C ILE A 31 32.03 -23.28 -0.82
N ALA A 32 31.50 -22.14 -1.24
CA ALA A 32 30.18 -22.06 -1.86
C ALA A 32 30.31 -22.55 -3.31
N ASN A 33 29.95 -23.81 -3.55
CA ASN A 33 29.92 -24.43 -4.88
C ASN A 33 28.45 -24.62 -5.33
N MET A 34 28.24 -24.95 -6.61
CA MET A 34 26.92 -25.12 -7.22
C MET A 34 26.02 -26.06 -6.40
N ASP A 35 26.58 -27.17 -5.94
CA ASP A 35 25.96 -28.18 -5.08
C ASP A 35 25.37 -27.60 -3.78
N ARG A 36 26.18 -26.86 -3.02
CA ARG A 36 25.79 -26.27 -1.73
C ARG A 36 24.82 -25.12 -1.90
N ILE A 37 25.03 -24.27 -2.90
CA ILE A 37 24.13 -23.15 -3.22
C ILE A 37 22.77 -23.71 -3.62
N SER A 38 22.71 -24.68 -4.53
CA SER A 38 21.47 -25.34 -4.95
C SER A 38 20.72 -26.00 -3.79
N LYS A 39 21.42 -26.74 -2.92
CA LYS A 39 20.82 -27.35 -1.71
C LYS A 39 20.30 -26.31 -0.72
N TYR A 40 21.00 -25.18 -0.55
CA TYR A 40 20.53 -24.07 0.28
C TYR A 40 19.29 -23.39 -0.32
N LEU A 41 19.32 -23.01 -1.60
CA LEU A 41 18.22 -22.31 -2.27
C LEU A 41 16.96 -23.17 -2.40
N SER A 42 17.11 -24.48 -2.67
CA SER A 42 16.00 -25.44 -2.67
C SER A 42 15.32 -25.51 -1.30
N ARG A 43 16.11 -25.55 -0.22
CA ARG A 43 15.61 -25.69 1.16
C ARG A 43 15.01 -24.41 1.74
N VAL A 44 15.58 -23.25 1.43
CA VAL A 44 15.22 -21.96 2.06
C VAL A 44 14.22 -21.15 1.23
N TYR A 45 14.29 -21.25 -0.11
CA TYR A 45 13.46 -20.45 -1.01
C TYR A 45 12.66 -21.30 -2.01
N GLY A 46 12.65 -22.63 -1.88
CA GLY A 46 11.91 -23.55 -2.76
C GLY A 46 12.42 -23.59 -4.21
N MET A 47 13.61 -23.03 -4.49
CA MET A 47 14.13 -22.90 -5.85
C MET A 47 14.52 -24.25 -6.45
N HIS A 48 14.06 -24.51 -7.68
CA HIS A 48 14.43 -25.74 -8.39
C HIS A 48 15.90 -25.72 -8.86
N PRO A 49 16.69 -26.80 -8.66
CA PRO A 49 18.13 -26.83 -8.98
C PRO A 49 18.54 -26.35 -10.38
N LYS A 50 17.75 -26.67 -11.42
CA LYS A 50 18.03 -26.19 -12.80
C LYS A 50 17.93 -24.67 -12.93
N GLU A 51 17.00 -24.05 -12.21
CA GLU A 51 16.84 -22.58 -12.22
C GLU A 51 17.92 -21.91 -11.38
N THR A 52 18.31 -22.50 -10.25
CA THR A 52 19.50 -22.07 -9.50
C THR A 52 20.74 -22.05 -10.39
N SER A 53 21.02 -23.14 -11.11
CA SER A 53 22.18 -23.23 -12.00
C SER A 53 22.12 -22.18 -13.11
N ARG A 54 20.97 -22.03 -13.78
CA ARG A 54 20.76 -21.00 -14.80
C ARG A 54 21.01 -19.59 -14.27
N GLN A 55 20.42 -19.25 -13.12
CA GLN A 55 20.53 -17.92 -12.54
C GLN A 55 21.91 -17.61 -11.96
N LEU A 56 22.64 -18.63 -11.46
CA LEU A 56 24.00 -18.46 -10.98
C LEU A 56 24.96 -18.14 -12.14
N VAL A 57 24.86 -18.86 -13.27
CA VAL A 57 25.64 -18.58 -14.49
C VAL A 57 25.32 -17.18 -15.05
N LEU A 58 24.05 -16.77 -15.03
CA LEU A 58 23.68 -15.40 -15.42
C LEU A 58 24.23 -14.36 -14.43
N ALA A 59 24.21 -14.62 -13.13
CA ALA A 59 24.73 -13.70 -12.12
C ALA A 59 26.26 -13.53 -12.20
N VAL A 60 26.99 -14.59 -12.56
CA VAL A 60 28.43 -14.51 -12.88
C VAL A 60 28.66 -13.66 -14.12
N LYS A 61 27.92 -13.93 -15.20
CA LYS A 61 28.02 -13.16 -16.46
C LYS A 61 27.69 -11.68 -16.28
N ASP A 62 26.75 -11.35 -15.39
CA ASP A 62 26.33 -9.98 -15.07
C ASP A 62 27.27 -9.27 -14.06
N GLY A 63 28.36 -9.91 -13.61
CA GLY A 63 29.29 -9.36 -12.62
C GLY A 63 28.74 -9.28 -11.19
N LEU A 64 27.60 -9.92 -10.93
CA LEU A 64 26.93 -9.93 -9.63
C LEU A 64 27.42 -11.06 -8.71
N VAL A 65 28.11 -12.06 -9.24
CA VAL A 65 28.83 -13.13 -8.51
C VAL A 65 30.19 -13.32 -9.18
N VAL A 66 31.23 -13.67 -8.42
CA VAL A 66 32.53 -14.05 -8.98
C VAL A 66 32.70 -15.56 -8.86
N GLU A 67 33.19 -16.20 -9.93
CA GLU A 67 33.43 -17.64 -10.04
C GLU A 67 34.94 -17.88 -10.19
N THR A 68 35.55 -18.68 -9.31
CA THR A 68 36.97 -19.04 -9.39
C THR A 68 37.18 -20.53 -9.11
N LEU A 69 38.24 -21.11 -9.67
CA LEU A 69 38.70 -22.44 -9.25
C LEU A 69 39.31 -22.33 -7.84
N THR A 70 38.80 -23.12 -6.90
CA THR A 70 39.21 -23.07 -5.49
C THR A 70 39.47 -24.48 -4.95
N VAL A 71 40.64 -24.70 -4.36
CA VAL A 71 41.00 -25.97 -3.70
C VAL A 71 40.31 -26.10 -2.34
N GLY A 72 39.71 -27.26 -2.06
CA GLY A 72 39.13 -27.56 -0.75
C GLY A 72 40.19 -27.70 0.35
N CYS A 73 40.14 -26.86 1.39
CA CYS A 73 41.07 -26.99 2.54
C CYS A 73 40.58 -27.94 3.65
N LYS A 74 39.33 -28.43 3.60
CA LYS A 74 38.71 -29.27 4.66
C LYS A 74 37.65 -30.24 4.12
N GLY A 75 37.50 -31.39 4.79
CA GLY A 75 36.47 -32.40 4.54
C GLY A 75 36.82 -33.41 3.44
N SER A 76 35.86 -34.25 3.04
CA SER A 76 36.05 -35.40 2.13
C SER A 76 36.42 -35.06 0.67
N LYS A 77 36.59 -33.77 0.35
CA LYS A 77 37.11 -33.26 -0.92
C LYS A 77 38.26 -32.27 -0.68
N ALA A 78 39.05 -32.49 0.37
CA ALA A 78 40.26 -31.71 0.60
C ALA A 78 41.30 -31.98 -0.50
N GLY A 79 42.03 -30.95 -0.93
CA GLY A 79 42.98 -31.04 -2.05
C GLY A 79 42.34 -31.08 -3.45
N VAL A 80 41.01 -31.13 -3.57
CA VAL A 80 40.31 -31.15 -4.86
C VAL A 80 39.92 -29.74 -5.29
N GLU A 81 40.28 -29.37 -6.52
CA GLU A 81 39.80 -28.16 -7.19
C GLU A 81 38.31 -28.25 -7.51
N GLN A 82 37.57 -27.16 -7.28
CA GLN A 82 36.17 -27.05 -7.65
C GLN A 82 35.79 -25.57 -7.87
N GLU A 83 34.70 -25.34 -8.60
CA GLU A 83 34.07 -24.03 -8.72
C GLU A 83 33.70 -23.47 -7.34
N GLY A 84 34.24 -22.30 -7.02
CA GLY A 84 33.93 -21.50 -5.84
C GLY A 84 33.30 -20.18 -6.24
N TYR A 85 32.15 -19.88 -5.67
CA TYR A 85 31.40 -18.64 -5.89
C TYR A 85 31.57 -17.68 -4.72
N TRP A 86 31.80 -16.42 -5.04
CA TRP A 86 32.12 -15.34 -4.12
C TRP A 86 31.19 -14.14 -4.37
N LEU A 87 30.99 -13.31 -3.35
CA LEU A 87 30.47 -11.96 -3.62
C LEU A 87 31.61 -11.16 -4.28
N PRO A 88 31.34 -10.34 -5.31
CA PRO A 88 32.41 -9.53 -5.90
C PRO A 88 33.00 -8.59 -4.83
N GLY A 89 34.33 -8.45 -4.79
CA GLY A 89 35.02 -7.68 -3.75
C GLY A 89 35.11 -8.33 -2.36
N ASP A 90 34.60 -9.56 -2.17
CA ASP A 90 35.03 -10.45 -1.06
C ASP A 90 36.28 -11.28 -1.48
N GLU A 91 36.99 -10.82 -2.53
CA GLU A 91 38.17 -11.46 -3.09
C GLU A 91 39.36 -11.37 -2.13
N MET A 92 40.13 -12.46 -2.02
CA MET A 92 41.37 -12.48 -1.26
C MET A 92 42.40 -11.57 -1.95
N GLU A 93 43.25 -10.87 -1.20
CA GLU A 93 44.18 -9.82 -1.68
C GLU A 93 45.30 -10.29 -2.64
N GLN A 94 45.16 -11.46 -3.27
CA GLN A 94 46.17 -12.11 -4.10
C GLN A 94 45.60 -12.55 -5.47
N MET A 95 45.14 -11.59 -6.28
CA MET A 95 45.15 -11.64 -7.76
C MET A 95 44.79 -10.26 -8.36
N SER A 96 45.59 -9.25 -8.02
CA SER A 96 45.39 -7.88 -8.48
C SER A 96 45.94 -7.64 -9.90
N GLU A 97 45.19 -8.03 -10.93
CA GLU A 97 45.35 -7.48 -12.28
C GLU A 97 44.05 -7.65 -13.09
N GLY A 98 43.43 -6.54 -13.47
CA GLY A 98 42.11 -6.55 -14.13
C GLY A 98 40.91 -6.17 -13.25
N ASN A 99 41.10 -5.33 -12.22
CA ASN A 99 39.99 -4.58 -11.64
C ASN A 99 39.37 -3.69 -12.73
N LYS A 100 38.33 -4.20 -13.39
CA LYS A 100 37.37 -3.35 -14.09
C LYS A 100 36.68 -2.51 -13.02
N ASP A 101 37.11 -1.27 -12.90
CA ASP A 101 36.20 -0.25 -12.41
C ASP A 101 34.92 -0.37 -13.23
N TRP A 102 33.80 -0.55 -12.52
CA TRP A 102 32.48 -0.62 -13.13
C TRP A 102 32.13 0.81 -13.54
N GLU A 103 32.69 1.24 -14.68
CA GLU A 103 32.42 2.51 -15.34
C GLU A 103 30.92 2.75 -15.28
N ALA A 104 30.52 3.90 -14.74
CA ALA A 104 29.13 4.16 -14.40
C ALA A 104 28.27 4.07 -15.66
N GLU A 105 27.61 2.92 -15.85
CA GLU A 105 26.73 2.69 -17.00
C GLU A 105 25.73 3.84 -17.06
N SER A 106 25.55 4.43 -18.25
CA SER A 106 24.72 5.63 -18.43
C SER A 106 23.22 5.36 -18.26
N HIS A 107 22.84 4.09 -18.10
CA HIS A 107 21.47 3.59 -18.11
C HIS A 107 21.30 2.40 -17.18
N ASP A 108 20.13 2.32 -16.56
CA ASP A 108 19.71 1.25 -15.67
C ASP A 108 19.76 -0.14 -16.34
N TRP A 109 19.86 -1.17 -15.51
CA TRP A 109 19.90 -2.56 -15.94
C TRP A 109 18.51 -3.21 -16.04
N TYR A 110 17.49 -2.61 -15.41
CA TYR A 110 16.18 -3.22 -15.24
C TYR A 110 15.06 -2.39 -15.90
N CYS A 111 14.08 -3.06 -16.50
CA CYS A 111 13.00 -2.38 -17.21
C CYS A 111 12.13 -1.55 -16.25
N PHE A 112 11.89 -0.26 -16.56
CA PHE A 112 11.14 0.65 -15.70
C PHE A 112 9.67 0.28 -15.46
N GLU A 113 9.09 -0.53 -16.34
CA GLU A 113 7.68 -0.97 -16.27
C GLU A 113 7.48 -2.26 -15.46
N CYS A 114 8.38 -3.24 -15.62
CA CYS A 114 8.22 -4.57 -14.99
C CYS A 114 9.29 -4.94 -13.97
N HIS A 115 10.34 -4.12 -13.84
CA HIS A 115 11.45 -4.26 -12.89
C HIS A 115 12.30 -5.53 -13.08
N LEU A 116 12.22 -6.13 -14.28
CA LEU A 116 12.93 -7.36 -14.64
C LEU A 116 14.13 -7.09 -15.56
N PRO A 117 15.14 -7.98 -15.52
CA PRO A 117 16.31 -7.96 -16.43
C PRO A 117 15.92 -8.30 -17.88
N GLY A 118 16.87 -8.14 -18.80
CA GLY A 118 16.81 -8.66 -20.16
C GLY A 118 17.26 -7.67 -21.24
N ASP A 119 16.81 -7.93 -22.47
CA ASP A 119 17.14 -7.12 -23.65
C ASP A 119 16.19 -5.90 -23.72
N VAL A 120 16.73 -4.70 -23.46
CA VAL A 120 15.98 -3.45 -23.20
C VAL A 120 16.35 -2.34 -24.19
N LEU A 121 15.45 -1.37 -24.32
CA LEU A 121 15.64 -0.14 -25.09
C LEU A 121 16.07 0.99 -24.14
N GLU A 122 17.20 1.63 -24.46
CA GLU A 122 17.73 2.81 -23.75
C GLU A 122 17.07 4.10 -24.25
N CYS A 123 16.90 5.09 -23.35
CA CYS A 123 16.28 6.37 -23.65
C CYS A 123 17.36 7.44 -23.92
N ASP A 124 17.39 8.00 -25.13
CA ASP A 124 18.35 9.04 -25.56
C ASP A 124 18.24 10.38 -24.78
N SER A 125 17.61 10.42 -23.60
CA SER A 125 17.42 11.61 -22.76
C SER A 125 17.34 11.36 -21.25
N CYS A 126 17.37 10.10 -20.77
CA CYS A 126 17.62 9.78 -19.35
C CYS A 126 17.97 8.29 -19.19
N PHE A 127 18.59 7.93 -18.06
CA PHE A 127 19.04 6.57 -17.72
C PHE A 127 17.96 5.45 -17.72
N ARG A 128 16.68 5.75 -17.95
CA ARG A 128 15.58 4.78 -17.83
C ARG A 128 15.49 3.86 -19.05
N VAL A 129 15.39 2.54 -18.82
CA VAL A 129 15.33 1.50 -19.88
C VAL A 129 14.01 0.72 -19.86
N TYR A 130 13.58 0.20 -21.02
CA TYR A 130 12.28 -0.49 -21.17
C TYR A 130 12.36 -1.70 -22.11
N HIS A 131 11.73 -2.84 -21.78
CA HIS A 131 11.53 -3.92 -22.77
C HIS A 131 10.52 -3.46 -23.84
N LEU A 132 10.73 -3.80 -25.12
CA LEU A 132 9.76 -3.48 -26.19
C LEU A 132 8.33 -3.98 -25.90
N ARG A 133 8.21 -5.19 -25.33
CA ARG A 133 6.93 -5.79 -24.91
C ARG A 133 6.20 -5.01 -23.80
N CYS A 134 6.92 -4.18 -23.05
CA CYS A 134 6.38 -3.37 -21.95
C CYS A 134 6.00 -1.95 -22.40
N LEU A 135 6.33 -1.56 -23.64
CA LEU A 135 5.86 -0.30 -24.21
C LEU A 135 4.49 -0.49 -24.86
N THR A 136 3.61 0.49 -24.72
CA THR A 136 2.40 0.64 -25.54
C THR A 136 2.77 0.96 -26.99
N ASP A 137 1.89 0.66 -27.95
CA ASP A 137 2.20 0.79 -29.39
C ASP A 137 2.51 2.23 -29.83
N GLU A 138 1.98 3.24 -29.14
CA GLU A 138 2.32 4.66 -29.36
C GLU A 138 3.76 5.03 -28.94
N LEU A 139 4.30 4.30 -27.98
CA LEU A 139 5.63 4.53 -27.41
C LEU A 139 6.72 3.69 -28.07
N ARG A 140 6.38 2.59 -28.75
CA ARG A 140 7.33 1.77 -29.50
C ARG A 140 8.02 2.59 -30.61
N PRO A 141 9.33 2.38 -30.87
CA PRO A 141 9.96 2.91 -32.08
C PRO A 141 9.27 2.38 -33.34
N ARG A 142 9.09 3.22 -34.36
CA ARG A 142 8.59 2.80 -35.68
C ARG A 142 9.73 2.23 -36.55
N ASP A 143 10.95 2.66 -36.27
CA ASP A 143 12.20 2.32 -36.93
C ASP A 143 13.32 2.17 -35.89
N THR A 144 14.43 1.54 -36.27
CA THR A 144 15.62 1.32 -35.41
C THR A 144 16.69 2.41 -35.53
N THR A 145 16.50 3.36 -36.44
CA THR A 145 17.44 4.44 -36.77
C THR A 145 17.21 5.72 -35.97
N SER A 146 15.95 6.06 -35.68
CA SER A 146 15.57 7.29 -35.00
C SER A 146 16.04 7.38 -33.56
N HIS A 147 16.02 8.60 -33.02
CA HIS A 147 16.14 8.82 -31.59
C HIS A 147 14.87 8.38 -30.85
N TRP A 148 15.03 7.78 -29.67
CA TRP A 148 13.91 7.34 -28.83
C TRP A 148 13.95 7.97 -27.44
N GLN A 149 12.79 8.49 -27.04
CA GLN A 149 12.53 9.04 -25.72
C GLN A 149 11.41 8.22 -25.05
N CYS A 150 11.58 7.87 -23.77
CA CYS A 150 10.57 7.21 -22.95
C CYS A 150 9.36 8.12 -22.67
N SER A 151 8.30 7.55 -22.10
CA SER A 151 7.05 8.27 -21.73
C SER A 151 7.33 9.54 -20.91
N VAL A 152 8.18 9.45 -19.89
CA VAL A 152 8.60 10.58 -19.03
C VAL A 152 9.20 11.72 -19.86
N CYS A 153 10.26 11.44 -20.62
CA CYS A 153 10.97 12.46 -21.41
C CYS A 153 10.11 13.05 -22.55
N ARG A 154 9.14 12.28 -23.08
CA ARG A 154 8.13 12.82 -24.01
C ARG A 154 7.16 13.78 -23.29
N GLY A 155 6.74 13.46 -22.06
CA GLY A 155 5.80 14.24 -21.25
C GLY A 155 6.33 15.60 -20.75
N SER A 156 7.63 15.68 -20.40
CA SER A 156 8.26 16.89 -19.82
C SER A 156 8.24 18.16 -20.70
N LYS A 157 7.69 18.12 -21.92
CA LYS A 157 7.66 19.23 -22.89
C LYS A 157 6.68 20.36 -22.53
N ARG A 158 5.94 20.28 -21.42
CA ARG A 158 5.00 21.31 -20.94
C ARG A 158 5.52 22.04 -19.70
N ARG A 159 5.90 23.32 -19.85
CA ARG A 159 6.09 24.25 -18.72
C ARG A 159 4.72 24.72 -18.21
N THR A 160 4.45 24.62 -16.91
CA THR A 160 3.11 24.87 -16.35
C THR A 160 3.03 25.95 -15.27
N LEU A 161 4.12 26.25 -14.56
CA LEU A 161 4.17 27.12 -13.37
C LEU A 161 5.54 27.80 -13.22
N THR A 162 5.63 28.80 -12.34
CA THR A 162 6.93 29.31 -11.85
C THR A 162 7.58 28.30 -10.89
N LYS A 163 8.90 28.42 -10.70
CA LYS A 163 9.65 27.57 -9.76
C LYS A 163 9.15 27.70 -8.31
N GLN A 164 8.81 28.92 -7.87
CA GLN A 164 8.33 29.18 -6.51
C GLN A 164 6.95 28.53 -6.25
N GLU A 165 5.98 28.73 -7.13
CA GLU A 165 4.66 28.07 -7.04
C GLU A 165 4.80 26.54 -7.02
N MET A 166 5.60 25.98 -7.92
CA MET A 166 5.80 24.53 -8.00
C MET A 166 6.38 23.96 -6.69
N VAL A 167 7.34 24.64 -6.06
CA VAL A 167 7.86 24.23 -4.74
C VAL A 167 6.78 24.26 -3.65
N ILE A 168 5.87 25.23 -3.66
CA ILE A 168 4.74 25.27 -2.70
C ILE A 168 3.83 24.05 -2.90
N TYR A 169 3.43 23.76 -4.15
CA TYR A 169 2.56 22.62 -4.43
C TYR A 169 3.24 21.27 -4.12
N LEU A 170 4.49 21.10 -4.53
CA LEU A 170 5.25 19.87 -4.25
C LEU A 170 5.46 19.63 -2.75
N LYS A 171 5.62 20.69 -1.92
CA LYS A 171 5.67 20.55 -0.46
C LYS A 171 4.38 19.96 0.14
N PHE A 172 3.21 20.31 -0.39
CA PHE A 172 1.94 19.69 0.05
C PHE A 172 1.85 18.21 -0.32
N ILE A 173 2.30 17.83 -1.52
CA ILE A 173 2.32 16.43 -1.95
C ILE A 173 3.32 15.62 -1.11
N LEU A 174 4.53 16.16 -0.90
CA LEU A 174 5.57 15.56 -0.07
C LEU A 174 5.10 15.28 1.36
N ALA A 175 4.31 16.16 1.98
CA ALA A 175 3.77 15.94 3.31
C ALA A 175 2.94 14.63 3.38
N ARG A 176 2.02 14.44 2.43
CA ARG A 176 1.21 13.21 2.31
C ARG A 176 2.05 11.99 1.93
N MET A 177 3.07 12.17 1.09
CA MET A 177 4.02 11.10 0.77
C MET A 177 4.76 10.63 2.02
N LYS A 178 5.23 11.54 2.88
CA LYS A 178 5.95 11.19 4.12
C LYS A 178 5.09 10.40 5.09
N GLU A 179 3.83 10.77 5.27
CA GLU A 179 2.88 10.01 6.11
C GLU A 179 2.78 8.54 5.69
N ARG A 180 2.62 8.27 4.39
CA ARG A 180 2.49 6.90 3.86
C ARG A 180 3.84 6.17 3.75
N ALA A 181 4.93 6.89 3.50
CA ALA A 181 6.27 6.32 3.42
C ALA A 181 6.78 5.75 4.76
N ILE A 182 6.17 6.10 5.89
CA ILE A 182 6.48 5.48 7.20
C ILE A 182 6.34 3.95 7.12
N ASP A 183 5.31 3.42 6.45
CA ASP A 183 5.08 1.98 6.35
C ASP A 183 6.07 1.25 5.44
N LEU A 184 6.66 1.96 4.46
CA LEU A 184 7.78 1.45 3.66
C LEU A 184 9.05 1.33 4.52
N HIS A 185 9.35 2.35 5.32
CA HIS A 185 10.56 2.39 6.17
C HIS A 185 10.48 1.44 7.39
N LYS A 186 9.29 1.10 7.88
CA LYS A 186 9.08 0.11 8.97
C LYS A 186 9.70 -1.27 8.69
N ARG A 187 10.02 -1.59 7.43
CA ARG A 187 10.68 -2.85 7.03
C ARG A 187 12.00 -2.66 6.26
N GLY A 188 12.54 -1.45 6.20
CA GLY A 188 13.69 -1.11 5.34
C GLY A 188 14.70 -0.17 5.98
N LYS A 189 15.79 -0.73 6.53
CA LYS A 189 17.00 0.01 6.97
C LYS A 189 18.32 -0.62 6.50
N GLU A 190 18.30 -1.30 5.35
CA GLU A 190 19.49 -1.98 4.77
C GLU A 190 20.10 -1.28 3.55
N THR A 191 19.76 0.00 3.31
CA THR A 191 20.32 0.86 2.23
C THR A 191 21.86 0.97 2.22
N LYS A 192 22.52 0.59 3.33
CA LYS A 192 23.98 0.56 3.48
C LYS A 192 24.65 -0.73 3.00
N GLN A 193 23.90 -1.76 2.60
CA GLN A 193 24.46 -3.06 2.20
C GLN A 193 25.11 -2.97 0.80
N ALA A 194 26.26 -3.61 0.59
CA ALA A 194 26.97 -3.62 -0.70
C ALA A 194 26.09 -4.10 -1.87
N MET A 195 25.10 -4.96 -1.57
CA MET A 195 24.04 -5.41 -2.46
C MET A 195 23.23 -4.26 -3.09
N TYR A 196 22.91 -3.22 -2.32
CA TYR A 196 22.14 -2.06 -2.81
C TYR A 196 22.90 -1.36 -3.94
N ARG A 197 24.19 -1.06 -3.74
CA ARG A 197 25.04 -0.40 -4.74
C ARG A 197 25.25 -1.21 -6.03
N ARG A 198 25.08 -2.54 -5.99
CA ARG A 198 25.17 -3.38 -7.20
C ARG A 198 23.84 -3.55 -7.89
N LEU A 199 22.71 -3.62 -7.17
CA LEU A 199 21.39 -3.83 -7.77
C LEU A 199 20.65 -2.53 -8.14
N ILE A 200 20.94 -1.41 -7.49
CA ILE A 200 20.29 -0.12 -7.76
C ILE A 200 21.24 0.81 -8.52
N HIS A 201 20.83 1.22 -9.72
CA HIS A 201 21.56 2.17 -10.56
C HIS A 201 21.48 3.61 -10.02
N THR A 202 20.27 4.08 -9.71
CA THR A 202 20.06 5.43 -9.14
C THR A 202 19.37 5.32 -7.79
N ALA A 203 20.15 5.57 -6.73
CA ALA A 203 19.64 5.68 -5.37
C ALA A 203 18.71 6.88 -5.23
N LEU A 204 17.54 6.68 -4.62
CA LEU A 204 16.59 7.74 -4.29
C LEU A 204 15.63 7.26 -3.19
N ASP A 205 15.39 8.12 -2.20
CA ASP A 205 14.32 7.99 -1.21
C ASP A 205 13.49 9.30 -1.07
N VAL A 206 12.56 9.32 -0.11
CA VAL A 206 11.63 10.44 0.09
C VAL A 206 12.32 11.68 0.70
N ASP A 207 13.45 11.52 1.38
CA ASP A 207 14.23 12.65 1.89
C ASP A 207 15.10 13.27 0.79
N ASN A 208 15.63 12.47 -0.16
CA ASN A 208 16.20 13.02 -1.40
C ASN A 208 15.16 13.80 -2.22
N ILE A 209 13.91 13.32 -2.28
CA ILE A 209 12.82 14.08 -2.92
C ILE A 209 12.57 15.40 -2.19
N GLN A 210 12.65 15.44 -0.85
CA GLN A 210 12.55 16.68 -0.06
C GLN A 210 13.68 17.67 -0.38
N GLU A 211 14.92 17.20 -0.47
CA GLU A 211 16.08 18.02 -0.87
C GLU A 211 15.88 18.58 -2.28
N ASN A 212 15.47 17.73 -3.23
CA ASN A 212 15.18 18.12 -4.61
C ASN A 212 14.01 19.13 -4.74
N ILE A 213 13.00 19.07 -3.87
CA ILE A 213 11.95 20.11 -3.76
C ILE A 213 12.52 21.40 -3.16
N SER A 214 13.36 21.31 -2.14
CA SER A 214 13.85 22.47 -1.37
C SER A 214 14.84 23.32 -2.17
N GLU A 215 15.73 22.68 -2.92
CA GLU A 215 16.58 23.33 -3.92
C GLU A 215 15.79 23.71 -5.19
N GLY A 216 14.63 23.07 -5.40
CA GLY A 216 13.82 23.15 -6.62
C GLY A 216 14.61 22.70 -7.86
N LYS A 217 15.17 21.50 -7.81
CA LYS A 217 15.86 20.83 -8.94
C LYS A 217 14.90 20.45 -10.06
N TYR A 218 13.66 20.09 -9.71
CA TYR A 218 12.59 19.79 -10.68
C TYR A 218 12.24 21.01 -11.53
N LYS A 219 12.03 20.78 -12.83
CA LYS A 219 11.65 21.77 -13.84
C LYS A 219 10.17 21.66 -14.25
N ASN A 220 9.55 20.53 -13.96
CA ASN A 220 8.16 20.18 -14.27
C ASN A 220 7.68 19.02 -13.36
N PHE A 221 6.36 18.79 -13.33
CA PHE A 221 5.76 17.74 -12.50
C PHE A 221 6.10 16.30 -12.93
N GLU A 222 6.38 16.06 -14.22
CA GLU A 222 6.73 14.72 -14.72
C GLU A 222 8.11 14.27 -14.21
N GLU A 223 9.06 15.18 -13.98
CA GLU A 223 10.34 14.86 -13.33
C GLU A 223 10.12 14.41 -11.87
N PHE A 224 9.36 15.17 -11.07
CA PHE A 224 9.01 14.79 -9.69
C PHE A 224 8.25 13.45 -9.61
N LYS A 225 7.30 13.24 -10.51
CA LYS A 225 6.55 11.98 -10.66
C LYS A 225 7.45 10.82 -11.05
N ALA A 226 8.41 11.02 -11.96
CA ALA A 226 9.34 9.97 -12.37
C ALA A 226 10.38 9.61 -11.29
N ASP A 227 10.66 10.53 -10.36
CA ASP A 227 11.43 10.26 -9.15
C ASP A 227 10.59 9.50 -8.10
N ALA A 228 9.31 9.84 -7.92
CA ALA A 228 8.38 9.00 -7.15
C ALA A 228 8.23 7.57 -7.75
N GLN A 229 8.28 7.44 -9.08
CA GLN A 229 8.30 6.14 -9.77
C GLN A 229 9.61 5.36 -9.53
N LEU A 230 10.75 6.05 -9.40
CA LEU A 230 12.04 5.44 -9.11
C LEU A 230 12.05 4.76 -7.72
N ILE A 231 11.35 5.30 -6.73
CA ILE A 231 11.16 4.63 -5.43
C ILE A 231 10.44 3.28 -5.61
N VAL A 232 9.40 3.21 -6.44
CA VAL A 232 8.72 1.94 -6.77
C VAL A 232 9.69 0.98 -7.47
N HIS A 233 10.44 1.48 -8.45
CA HIS A 233 11.40 0.70 -9.22
C HIS A 233 12.49 0.06 -8.35
N ASN A 234 13.14 0.86 -7.50
CA ASN A 234 14.15 0.41 -6.56
C ASN A 234 13.57 -0.58 -5.54
N THR A 235 12.36 -0.32 -5.04
CA THR A 235 11.66 -1.25 -4.13
C THR A 235 11.32 -2.58 -4.82
N ALA A 236 10.97 -2.57 -6.11
CA ALA A 236 10.67 -3.76 -6.89
C ALA A 236 11.90 -4.62 -7.17
N ILE A 237 13.06 -4.02 -7.45
CA ILE A 237 14.34 -4.73 -7.60
C ILE A 237 14.73 -5.39 -6.26
N LEU A 238 14.66 -4.64 -5.16
CA LEU A 238 15.11 -5.11 -3.85
C LEU A 238 14.16 -6.14 -3.24
N HIS A 239 12.85 -5.90 -3.22
CA HIS A 239 11.90 -6.78 -2.54
C HIS A 239 11.23 -7.80 -3.47
N GLY A 240 11.32 -7.60 -4.79
CA GLY A 240 10.66 -8.38 -5.82
C GLY A 240 9.32 -7.75 -6.21
N ALA A 241 9.04 -7.63 -7.51
CA ALA A 241 7.93 -6.83 -8.05
C ALA A 241 6.51 -7.17 -7.52
N ARG A 242 6.32 -8.36 -6.94
CA ARG A 242 5.06 -8.83 -6.32
C ARG A 242 5.06 -8.85 -4.79
N SER A 243 6.02 -8.18 -4.14
CA SER A 243 6.12 -8.11 -2.67
C SER A 243 5.19 -7.06 -2.07
N ASP A 244 4.81 -7.24 -0.79
CA ASP A 244 4.07 -6.26 0.00
C ASP A 244 4.72 -4.88 -0.02
N GLN A 245 6.06 -4.82 0.06
CA GLN A 245 6.82 -3.56 0.03
C GLN A 245 6.65 -2.84 -1.31
N THR A 246 6.71 -3.57 -2.42
CA THR A 246 6.48 -2.97 -3.75
C THR A 246 5.02 -2.55 -3.94
N GLU A 247 4.06 -3.25 -3.32
CA GLU A 247 2.65 -2.82 -3.34
C GLU A 247 2.44 -1.53 -2.52
N ILE A 248 3.04 -1.42 -1.33
CA ILE A 248 3.05 -0.18 -0.54
C ILE A 248 3.71 0.97 -1.33
N ALA A 249 4.80 0.71 -2.05
CA ALA A 249 5.42 1.71 -2.92
C ALA A 249 4.53 2.08 -4.13
N ARG A 250 3.82 1.12 -4.75
CA ARG A 250 2.84 1.40 -5.82
C ARG A 250 1.69 2.26 -5.31
N LEU A 251 1.16 1.99 -4.11
CA LEU A 251 0.14 2.81 -3.48
C LEU A 251 0.65 4.25 -3.29
N LEU A 252 1.82 4.43 -2.66
CA LEU A 252 2.48 5.73 -2.48
C LEU A 252 2.63 6.50 -3.80
N TYR A 253 3.01 5.83 -4.89
CA TYR A 253 3.12 6.43 -6.22
C TYR A 253 1.76 6.80 -6.83
N ASN A 254 0.75 5.92 -6.69
CA ASN A 254 -0.61 6.17 -7.17
C ASN A 254 -1.25 7.36 -6.43
N ASP A 255 -1.04 7.46 -5.11
CA ASP A 255 -1.45 8.61 -4.30
C ASP A 255 -0.75 9.90 -4.80
N THR A 256 0.56 9.84 -5.03
CA THR A 256 1.34 10.97 -5.57
C THR A 256 0.80 11.42 -6.94
N CYS A 257 0.42 10.48 -7.80
CA CYS A 257 -0.22 10.79 -9.09
C CYS A 257 -1.64 11.37 -8.92
N HIS A 258 -2.40 10.92 -7.92
CA HIS A 258 -3.72 11.48 -7.62
C HIS A 258 -3.64 12.93 -7.15
N GLU A 259 -2.69 13.27 -6.26
CA GLU A 259 -2.46 14.66 -5.84
C GLU A 259 -2.04 15.57 -7.02
N LEU A 260 -1.17 15.06 -7.92
CA LEU A 260 -0.79 15.78 -9.13
C LEU A 260 -1.99 16.00 -10.07
N ASN A 261 -2.89 15.03 -10.18
CA ASN A 261 -4.11 15.18 -10.99
C ASN A 261 -5.07 16.22 -10.38
N GLU A 262 -5.29 16.21 -9.05
CA GLU A 262 -6.09 17.25 -8.36
C GLU A 262 -5.50 18.65 -8.53
N LEU A 263 -4.18 18.77 -8.48
CA LEU A 263 -3.44 20.01 -8.74
C LEU A 263 -3.59 20.51 -10.18
N LEU A 264 -3.61 19.60 -11.16
CA LEU A 264 -3.81 19.92 -12.57
C LEU A 264 -5.26 20.26 -12.91
N LEU A 265 -6.25 19.66 -12.21
CA LEU A 265 -7.67 19.99 -12.35
C LEU A 265 -7.99 21.40 -11.87
N CYS A 266 -7.59 21.76 -10.64
CA CYS A 266 -7.70 23.15 -10.17
C CYS A 266 -6.68 23.49 -9.09
N ARG A 267 -5.65 24.25 -9.48
CA ARG A 267 -4.55 24.73 -8.62
C ARG A 267 -5.05 25.46 -7.37
N ASN A 268 -6.08 26.29 -7.50
CA ASN A 268 -6.63 27.06 -6.39
C ASN A 268 -7.39 26.16 -5.41
N CYS A 269 -8.23 25.23 -5.89
CA CYS A 269 -8.86 24.21 -5.03
C CYS A 269 -7.82 23.31 -4.37
N PHE A 270 -6.75 22.93 -5.06
CA PHE A 270 -5.67 22.14 -4.47
C PHE A 270 -4.93 22.92 -3.38
N HIS A 271 -4.56 24.19 -3.62
CA HIS A 271 -3.97 25.06 -2.61
C HIS A 271 -4.87 25.18 -1.37
N LEU A 272 -6.12 25.59 -1.56
CA LEU A 272 -7.08 25.86 -0.48
C LEU A 272 -7.45 24.57 0.29
N SER A 273 -7.55 23.42 -0.38
CA SER A 273 -7.83 22.12 0.26
C SER A 273 -6.66 21.59 1.10
N ASN A 274 -5.44 22.09 0.88
CA ASN A 274 -4.24 21.73 1.64
C ASN A 274 -3.94 22.78 2.75
N ALA A 275 -3.91 24.06 2.40
CA ALA A 275 -3.65 25.15 3.33
C ALA A 275 -4.79 25.40 4.34
N ARG A 276 -6.04 25.05 3.96
CA ARG A 276 -7.27 25.13 4.77
C ARG A 276 -7.43 26.41 5.63
N PRO A 277 -7.34 27.63 5.05
CA PRO A 277 -7.75 28.85 5.74
C PRO A 277 -9.24 28.84 6.09
N ASP A 278 -9.68 29.78 6.93
CA ASP A 278 -11.10 29.95 7.25
C ASP A 278 -11.94 30.14 5.98
N ASN A 279 -13.00 29.35 5.86
CA ASN A 279 -13.88 29.31 4.69
C ASN A 279 -13.14 28.99 3.38
N TRP A 280 -12.08 28.16 3.42
CA TRP A 280 -11.27 27.81 2.23
C TRP A 280 -12.10 27.37 1.01
N PHE A 281 -13.18 26.62 1.21
CA PHE A 281 -14.04 26.15 0.12
C PHE A 281 -15.00 27.23 -0.41
N CYS A 282 -15.19 28.35 0.31
CA CYS A 282 -16.00 29.48 -0.14
C CYS A 282 -15.28 30.39 -1.13
N TYR A 283 -13.95 30.34 -1.23
CA TYR A 283 -13.24 31.18 -2.20
C TYR A 283 -13.52 30.73 -3.65
N PRO A 284 -13.70 31.69 -4.59
CA PRO A 284 -13.87 31.41 -6.00
C PRO A 284 -12.54 31.02 -6.67
N CYS A 285 -12.66 30.33 -7.80
CA CYS A 285 -11.56 30.01 -8.71
C CYS A 285 -11.71 30.80 -10.01
N VAL A 286 -10.67 30.82 -10.84
CA VAL A 286 -10.70 31.40 -12.18
C VAL A 286 -10.18 30.35 -13.17
N PRO A 287 -11.00 29.85 -14.11
CA PRO A 287 -12.44 30.09 -14.23
C PRO A 287 -13.23 29.61 -13.00
N GLY A 288 -14.45 30.13 -12.83
CA GLY A 288 -15.35 29.70 -11.76
C GLY A 288 -15.83 28.27 -11.99
N HIS A 289 -15.93 27.48 -10.92
CA HIS A 289 -16.56 26.16 -10.99
C HIS A 289 -18.08 26.31 -11.14
N GLU A 290 -18.65 25.53 -12.05
CA GLU A 290 -20.11 25.34 -12.15
C GLU A 290 -20.64 24.82 -10.81
N LEU A 291 -21.76 25.37 -10.35
CA LEU A 291 -22.44 24.96 -9.13
C LEU A 291 -23.66 24.13 -9.50
N VAL A 292 -23.89 23.03 -8.78
CA VAL A 292 -24.98 22.08 -9.06
C VAL A 292 -25.57 21.51 -7.78
N TRP A 293 -26.82 21.06 -7.86
CA TRP A 293 -27.37 20.07 -6.92
C TRP A 293 -27.08 18.67 -7.47
N ALA A 294 -26.35 17.85 -6.72
CA ALA A 294 -25.98 16.50 -7.12
C ALA A 294 -26.51 15.44 -6.13
N ARG A 295 -26.97 14.30 -6.65
CA ARG A 295 -27.53 13.19 -5.84
C ARG A 295 -26.71 11.91 -5.96
N MET A 296 -26.12 11.49 -4.84
CA MET A 296 -25.52 10.15 -4.71
C MET A 296 -26.59 9.08 -4.46
N LYS A 297 -26.37 7.85 -4.97
CA LYS A 297 -27.26 6.71 -4.73
C LYS A 297 -27.42 6.44 -3.23
N GLY A 298 -28.67 6.43 -2.74
CA GLY A 298 -29.00 6.28 -1.31
C GLY A 298 -29.05 7.59 -0.51
N PHE A 299 -28.72 8.73 -1.13
CA PHE A 299 -28.78 10.06 -0.52
C PHE A 299 -29.78 10.95 -1.26
N GLY A 300 -30.10 12.10 -0.65
CA GLY A 300 -30.82 13.19 -1.34
C GLY A 300 -29.86 14.06 -2.17
N TYR A 301 -30.39 15.13 -2.75
CA TYR A 301 -29.58 16.17 -3.40
C TYR A 301 -28.78 16.99 -2.37
N TRP A 302 -27.50 17.24 -2.67
CA TRP A 302 -26.60 18.11 -1.94
C TRP A 302 -25.95 19.12 -2.90
N PRO A 303 -25.58 20.33 -2.43
CA PRO A 303 -24.92 21.30 -3.28
C PRO A 303 -23.45 20.92 -3.48
N ALA A 304 -22.92 21.14 -4.68
CA ALA A 304 -21.55 20.80 -5.06
C ALA A 304 -20.96 21.75 -6.10
N LYS A 305 -19.62 21.76 -6.20
CA LYS A 305 -18.86 22.33 -7.31
C LYS A 305 -18.53 21.24 -8.32
N VAL A 306 -18.74 21.49 -9.61
CA VAL A 306 -18.25 20.62 -10.68
C VAL A 306 -16.76 20.82 -10.87
N MET A 307 -16.01 19.73 -10.86
CA MET A 307 -14.56 19.71 -11.04
C MET A 307 -14.16 19.31 -12.46
N GLN A 308 -14.89 18.35 -13.06
CA GLN A 308 -14.78 17.94 -14.46
C GLN A 308 -16.04 17.19 -14.92
N ARG A 309 -16.19 16.97 -16.23
CA ARG A 309 -17.29 16.23 -16.87
C ARG A 309 -16.68 15.23 -17.85
N GLU A 310 -17.07 13.96 -17.77
CA GLU A 310 -16.55 12.87 -18.61
C GLU A 310 -17.66 11.90 -19.01
N GLY A 311 -17.90 11.75 -20.32
CA GLY A 311 -18.98 10.91 -20.84
C GLY A 311 -20.35 11.32 -20.27
N ASN A 312 -21.04 10.38 -19.62
CA ASN A 312 -22.31 10.63 -18.92
C ASN A 312 -22.15 10.76 -17.38
N GLN A 313 -20.98 11.19 -16.90
CA GLN A 313 -20.72 11.42 -15.49
C GLN A 313 -20.06 12.79 -15.23
N VAL A 314 -20.34 13.32 -14.04
CA VAL A 314 -19.88 14.62 -13.57
C VAL A 314 -19.14 14.41 -12.27
N ASP A 315 -17.88 14.82 -12.22
CA ASP A 315 -17.05 14.74 -11.02
C ASP A 315 -17.30 15.99 -10.17
N VAL A 316 -17.91 15.81 -8.99
CA VAL A 316 -18.33 16.92 -8.13
C VAL A 316 -17.72 16.84 -6.75
N ARG A 317 -17.39 18.02 -6.20
CA ARG A 317 -16.96 18.17 -4.81
C ARG A 317 -18.04 18.88 -4.00
N PHE A 318 -18.63 18.17 -3.06
CA PHE A 318 -19.76 18.64 -2.24
C PHE A 318 -19.34 19.74 -1.26
N PHE A 319 -20.27 20.65 -0.95
CA PHE A 319 -20.17 21.54 0.21
C PHE A 319 -20.50 20.80 1.51
N GLY A 320 -20.13 21.39 2.64
CA GLY A 320 -20.31 20.83 3.97
C GLY A 320 -19.11 20.03 4.47
N HIS A 321 -19.13 19.71 5.76
CA HIS A 321 -17.98 19.36 6.61
C HIS A 321 -16.93 18.35 6.06
N GLN A 322 -17.32 17.40 5.21
CA GLN A 322 -16.41 16.40 4.65
C GLN A 322 -15.80 16.78 3.29
N HIS A 323 -16.35 17.79 2.61
CA HIS A 323 -15.95 18.24 1.26
C HIS A 323 -15.70 17.09 0.27
N GLN A 324 -16.60 16.10 0.33
CA GLN A 324 -16.49 14.81 -0.35
C GLN A 324 -16.45 14.96 -1.87
N ARG A 325 -15.65 14.13 -2.52
CA ARG A 325 -15.53 14.02 -3.98
C ARG A 325 -16.26 12.78 -4.47
N ALA A 326 -17.02 12.89 -5.57
CA ALA A 326 -17.68 11.73 -6.20
C ALA A 326 -18.00 11.98 -7.68
N TRP A 327 -17.93 10.92 -8.48
CA TRP A 327 -18.54 10.87 -9.80
C TRP A 327 -20.04 10.60 -9.70
N ILE A 328 -20.84 11.42 -10.38
CA ILE A 328 -22.30 11.40 -10.34
C ILE A 328 -22.83 11.28 -11.78
N PRO A 329 -23.74 10.34 -12.10
CA PRO A 329 -24.36 10.28 -13.43
C PRO A 329 -25.12 11.57 -13.74
N SER A 330 -25.08 12.05 -14.99
CA SER A 330 -25.70 13.34 -15.38
C SER A 330 -27.17 13.45 -14.98
N ASP A 331 -27.92 12.35 -15.05
CA ASP A 331 -29.35 12.26 -14.68
C ASP A 331 -29.62 12.56 -13.18
N ASN A 332 -28.57 12.61 -12.36
CA ASN A 332 -28.60 12.94 -10.93
C ASN A 332 -27.97 14.32 -10.63
N ILE A 333 -27.75 15.13 -11.66
CA ILE A 333 -27.35 16.54 -11.58
C ILE A 333 -28.58 17.41 -11.88
N GLN A 334 -28.72 18.52 -11.15
CA GLN A 334 -29.70 19.57 -11.38
C GLN A 334 -29.00 20.93 -11.26
N ASP A 335 -29.43 21.91 -12.05
CA ASP A 335 -28.89 23.27 -12.01
C ASP A 335 -29.08 23.91 -10.61
N ILE A 336 -28.11 24.70 -10.14
CA ILE A 336 -28.15 25.28 -8.79
C ILE A 336 -29.36 26.21 -8.55
N SER A 337 -29.93 26.79 -9.63
CA SER A 337 -31.12 27.65 -9.58
C SER A 337 -32.43 26.89 -9.34
N VAL A 338 -32.45 25.55 -9.45
CA VAL A 338 -33.64 24.74 -9.16
C VAL A 338 -34.04 24.91 -7.69
N ASN A 339 -35.31 25.24 -7.47
CA ASN A 339 -35.83 25.47 -6.12
C ASN A 339 -35.73 24.17 -5.29
N VAL A 340 -35.01 24.25 -4.17
CA VAL A 340 -34.77 23.15 -3.22
C VAL A 340 -36.06 22.48 -2.71
N GLN A 341 -37.21 23.15 -2.77
CA GLN A 341 -38.52 22.57 -2.46
C GLN A 341 -38.96 21.48 -3.45
N GLN A 342 -38.45 21.52 -4.69
CA GLN A 342 -38.70 20.54 -5.75
C GLN A 342 -37.72 19.35 -5.70
N LEU A 343 -36.63 19.45 -4.92
CA LEU A 343 -35.58 18.46 -4.84
C LEU A 343 -35.80 17.46 -3.69
N GLN A 344 -35.48 16.19 -3.95
CA GLN A 344 -35.46 15.14 -2.93
C GLN A 344 -34.29 15.37 -1.95
N VAL A 345 -34.50 16.16 -0.89
CA VAL A 345 -33.47 16.53 0.10
C VAL A 345 -33.76 16.00 1.51
N LYS A 346 -32.73 15.50 2.20
CA LYS A 346 -32.80 15.17 3.63
C LYS A 346 -32.18 16.32 4.44
N ARG A 347 -33.03 17.22 4.97
CA ARG A 347 -32.65 18.47 5.66
C ARG A 347 -31.99 18.27 7.04
N SER A 348 -30.91 17.51 7.08
CA SER A 348 -30.05 17.31 8.26
C SER A 348 -29.30 18.59 8.63
N SER A 349 -28.72 18.64 9.84
CA SER A 349 -27.84 19.73 10.26
C SER A 349 -26.61 19.89 9.35
N GLY A 350 -26.03 18.78 8.88
CA GLY A 350 -24.92 18.81 7.91
C GLY A 350 -25.34 19.36 6.54
N TRP A 351 -26.55 19.02 6.07
CA TRP A 351 -27.09 19.52 4.81
C TRP A 351 -27.39 21.03 4.87
N LYS A 352 -27.90 21.53 6.01
CA LYS A 352 -28.09 22.98 6.23
C LYS A 352 -26.75 23.73 6.16
N LYS A 353 -25.72 23.24 6.86
CA LYS A 353 -24.36 23.81 6.81
C LYS A 353 -23.74 23.79 5.41
N ALA A 354 -24.05 22.80 4.58
CA ALA A 354 -23.61 22.78 3.18
C ALA A 354 -24.30 23.87 2.33
N CYS A 355 -25.54 24.24 2.65
CA CYS A 355 -26.24 25.34 2.00
C CYS A 355 -25.73 26.70 2.51
N GLU A 356 -25.49 26.84 3.81
CA GLU A 356 -24.86 28.02 4.42
C GLU A 356 -23.47 28.31 3.81
N GLU A 357 -22.67 27.26 3.57
CA GLU A 357 -21.37 27.37 2.89
C GLU A 357 -21.49 27.71 1.40
N LEU A 358 -22.49 27.16 0.70
CA LEU A 358 -22.83 27.54 -0.69
C LEU A 358 -23.23 29.02 -0.80
N GLU A 359 -24.10 29.51 0.09
CA GLU A 359 -24.55 30.90 0.09
C GLU A 359 -23.38 31.86 0.35
N LEU A 360 -22.47 31.50 1.25
CA LEU A 360 -21.23 32.25 1.50
C LEU A 360 -20.28 32.21 0.29
N HIS A 361 -20.17 31.07 -0.41
CA HIS A 361 -19.42 30.97 -1.66
C HIS A 361 -19.99 31.85 -2.77
N GLN A 362 -21.32 31.81 -2.97
CA GLN A 362 -22.01 32.68 -3.94
C GLN A 362 -21.88 34.16 -3.57
N ARG A 363 -21.83 34.49 -2.27
CA ARG A 363 -21.50 35.84 -1.80
C ARG A 363 -20.07 36.24 -2.16
N PHE A 364 -19.07 35.38 -1.93
CA PHE A 364 -17.68 35.67 -2.30
C PHE A 364 -17.48 35.82 -3.82
N LEU A 365 -18.24 35.06 -4.62
CA LEU A 365 -18.32 35.24 -6.08
C LEU A 365 -18.84 36.65 -6.44
N ARG A 366 -19.96 37.10 -5.86
CA ARG A 366 -20.52 38.44 -6.09
C ARG A 366 -19.63 39.58 -5.57
N GLU A 367 -18.90 39.36 -4.48
CA GLU A 367 -17.94 40.32 -3.93
C GLU A 367 -16.59 40.35 -4.68
N GLY A 368 -16.36 39.46 -5.66
CA GLY A 368 -15.05 39.32 -6.33
C GLY A 368 -13.92 38.89 -5.41
N ARG A 369 -14.25 38.29 -4.24
CA ARG A 369 -13.32 38.03 -3.14
C ARG A 369 -12.40 36.85 -3.45
N THR A 370 -11.27 37.13 -4.10
CA THR A 370 -10.20 36.15 -4.37
C THR A 370 -9.38 35.82 -3.12
N TRP A 371 -8.84 34.60 -3.07
CA TRP A 371 -7.78 34.26 -2.10
C TRP A 371 -6.48 34.90 -2.57
N LYS A 372 -6.00 35.92 -1.84
CA LYS A 372 -4.63 36.38 -1.90
C LYS A 372 -3.89 35.68 -0.76
N GLY A 373 -2.90 34.85 -1.09
CA GLY A 373 -2.08 34.20 -0.07
C GLY A 373 -1.34 35.23 0.78
N ARG A 374 -1.04 34.89 2.04
CA ARG A 374 -0.09 35.68 2.84
C ARG A 374 1.31 35.55 2.23
N THR A 375 1.72 36.54 1.45
CA THR A 375 3.12 36.99 1.45
C THR A 375 3.46 37.48 2.86
N ASP A 376 4.71 37.36 3.29
CA ASP A 376 5.10 37.51 4.69
C ASP A 376 5.30 38.98 5.15
N GLU A 377 4.41 39.86 4.72
CA GLU A 377 4.44 41.31 4.98
C GLU A 377 3.81 41.64 6.35
N ARG A 378 4.21 40.92 7.41
CA ARG A 378 3.72 41.14 8.80
C ARG A 378 4.80 40.99 9.88
N GLN A 379 6.03 41.40 9.57
CA GLN A 379 7.08 41.59 10.58
C GLN A 379 7.47 43.06 10.80
N ASP A 380 7.33 43.93 9.79
CA ASP A 380 7.88 45.30 9.84
C ASP A 380 6.95 46.39 10.44
N GLU A 381 5.63 46.17 10.55
CA GLU A 381 4.69 47.14 11.16
C GLU A 381 4.48 46.96 12.67
N ALA A 382 5.47 46.39 13.38
CA ALA A 382 5.43 46.23 14.84
C ALA A 382 6.33 47.21 15.62
N GLU A 383 7.31 47.86 14.97
CA GLU A 383 8.32 48.69 15.66
C GLU A 383 8.08 50.21 15.55
N SER A 384 7.03 50.66 14.85
CA SER A 384 6.75 52.09 14.60
C SER A 384 5.73 52.73 15.56
N SER A 385 5.62 52.27 16.82
CA SER A 385 4.62 52.78 17.78
C SER A 385 5.03 52.75 19.27
N ILE A 386 6.27 53.13 19.59
CA ILE A 386 6.70 53.39 20.97
C ILE A 386 7.49 54.72 21.13
N SER A 387 6.77 55.84 21.28
CA SER A 387 7.28 57.04 21.97
C SER A 387 6.19 58.07 22.24
N SER A 388 5.75 58.20 23.51
CA SER A 388 5.74 59.46 24.29
C SER A 388 5.00 59.31 25.63
N THR A 389 5.72 59.55 26.75
CA THR A 389 5.28 60.22 28.00
C THR A 389 3.94 59.79 28.67
N SER A 390 3.87 59.44 29.97
CA SER A 390 4.40 60.22 31.11
C SER A 390 4.47 59.46 32.46
N ASN A 391 5.52 59.78 33.23
CA ASN A 391 5.64 59.91 34.70
C ASN A 391 5.09 58.91 35.76
N GLU A 392 6.05 58.49 36.61
CA GLU A 392 6.08 58.59 38.10
C GLU A 392 5.77 57.41 39.05
N GLN A 393 6.60 57.41 40.13
CA GLN A 393 6.45 56.90 41.50
C GLN A 393 6.40 55.38 41.81
N LEU A 394 7.61 54.86 42.08
CA LEU A 394 8.03 54.36 43.41
C LEU A 394 6.99 53.66 44.32
N LYS A 395 7.21 52.35 44.56
CA LYS A 395 7.56 51.82 45.92
C LYS A 395 7.94 50.34 45.90
N SER A 396 8.73 49.93 46.88
CA SER A 396 8.93 48.52 47.26
C SER A 396 8.09 48.16 48.49
N ASN A 397 7.75 46.89 48.67
CA ASN A 397 8.33 46.09 49.77
C ASN A 397 7.86 44.62 49.84
N GLN A 398 8.77 43.82 50.42
CA GLN A 398 8.58 42.66 51.30
C GLN A 398 7.77 41.41 50.89
N GLU A 399 8.45 40.28 51.10
CA GLU A 399 7.97 38.90 51.18
C GLU A 399 7.63 38.55 52.68
N PRO A 400 7.48 37.29 53.13
CA PRO A 400 6.20 36.80 53.63
C PRO A 400 6.14 36.53 55.15
N LYS A 401 4.97 36.09 55.65
CA LYS A 401 4.82 35.48 56.99
C LYS A 401 3.94 34.23 56.95
N ALA A 402 4.30 33.23 57.77
CA ALA A 402 3.69 31.90 57.80
C ALA A 402 3.18 31.50 59.20
N LYS A 403 2.36 30.44 59.30
CA LYS A 403 2.12 29.70 60.56
C LYS A 403 1.59 28.26 60.33
N LYS A 404 2.37 27.29 60.82
CA LYS A 404 2.05 26.03 61.56
C LYS A 404 0.61 25.46 61.47
N SER A 405 0.38 24.15 61.32
CA SER A 405 0.93 23.02 62.11
C SER A 405 0.97 21.70 61.26
N ARG A 406 1.25 20.46 61.71
CA ARG A 406 1.39 19.84 63.05
C ARG A 406 2.66 18.96 63.14
N ARG A 407 2.58 17.67 63.54
CA ARG A 407 3.73 16.76 63.87
C ARG A 407 3.30 15.30 64.09
N SER A 408 3.99 14.32 63.46
CA SER A 408 4.21 12.93 63.94
C SER A 408 5.24 12.18 63.06
N GLN A 409 5.92 11.17 63.64
CA GLN A 409 7.02 10.32 63.10
C GLN A 409 7.24 9.11 64.07
N PRO A 410 8.04 8.06 63.75
CA PRO A 410 8.52 7.57 62.44
C PRO A 410 7.79 6.24 62.08
N PRO A 411 8.26 4.95 62.21
CA PRO A 411 9.58 4.35 62.52
C PRO A 411 10.23 3.67 61.29
N GLU A 412 10.87 2.49 61.43
CA GLU A 412 11.66 1.74 60.43
C GLU A 412 11.25 0.24 60.34
N PRO A 413 11.57 -0.49 59.24
CA PRO A 413 11.27 -1.93 59.09
C PRO A 413 12.39 -2.87 59.60
N LYS A 414 12.09 -4.17 59.69
CA LYS A 414 13.04 -5.26 59.98
C LYS A 414 12.92 -6.40 58.96
N GLU A 415 13.94 -7.26 58.94
CA GLU A 415 14.08 -8.47 58.12
C GLU A 415 13.26 -9.66 58.66
N GLU A 416 12.92 -10.60 57.77
CA GLU A 416 12.74 -12.04 58.07
C GLU A 416 12.93 -12.87 56.78
N GLN A 417 13.22 -14.17 56.89
CA GLN A 417 13.77 -15.00 55.78
C GLN A 417 12.90 -16.22 55.41
N GLU A 418 12.89 -16.55 54.11
CA GLU A 418 12.77 -17.91 53.53
C GLU A 418 11.48 -18.75 53.80
N PRO A 419 11.25 -19.91 53.15
CA PRO A 419 12.11 -20.68 52.21
C PRO A 419 11.49 -20.94 50.81
N GLU A 420 12.10 -21.86 50.05
CA GLU A 420 11.66 -22.37 48.74
C GLU A 420 10.32 -23.16 48.80
N PRO A 421 9.79 -23.60 47.64
CA PRO A 421 10.01 -25.02 47.34
C PRO A 421 10.40 -25.38 45.89
N GLU A 422 11.33 -26.33 45.81
CA GLU A 422 11.44 -27.50 44.92
C GLU A 422 10.96 -27.50 43.44
N VAL A 423 11.78 -28.19 42.64
CA VAL A 423 11.47 -28.64 41.29
C VAL A 423 10.90 -30.07 41.29
N GLU A 424 9.66 -30.25 40.84
CA GLU A 424 9.14 -31.57 40.47
C GLU A 424 8.62 -31.60 39.03
N ALA A 425 8.82 -32.74 38.36
CA ALA A 425 8.46 -32.95 36.97
C ALA A 425 7.16 -33.77 36.85
N VAL A 426 6.06 -33.11 36.48
CA VAL A 426 4.80 -33.80 36.15
C VAL A 426 4.79 -34.32 34.71
N SER A 427 5.42 -35.48 34.51
CA SER A 427 5.09 -36.35 33.39
C SER A 427 3.68 -36.93 33.60
N SER A 428 2.82 -36.87 32.59
CA SER A 428 1.55 -37.60 32.58
C SER A 428 1.23 -38.05 31.15
N SER A 429 1.50 -39.32 30.88
CA SER A 429 1.07 -40.00 29.67
C SER A 429 -0.27 -40.68 29.92
N GLN A 430 -1.24 -40.52 29.01
CA GLN A 430 -2.32 -41.48 28.84
C GLN A 430 -2.54 -41.77 27.36
N GLU A 431 -2.65 -43.05 27.03
CA GLU A 431 -2.59 -43.57 25.67
C GLU A 431 -3.99 -43.83 25.10
N ILE A 432 -4.23 -43.37 23.86
CA ILE A 432 -5.32 -43.87 22.99
C ILE A 432 -4.70 -44.03 21.58
N PRO A 433 -4.97 -45.13 20.84
CA PRO A 433 -3.94 -45.77 20.02
C PRO A 433 -3.85 -45.34 18.55
N THR A 434 -2.79 -45.85 17.92
CA THR A 434 -2.31 -45.64 16.55
C THR A 434 -3.31 -46.04 15.45
N ALA A 435 -3.42 -45.22 14.41
CA ALA A 435 -3.87 -45.63 13.07
C ALA A 435 -3.08 -44.87 11.98
N ALA A 436 -2.64 -45.60 10.93
CA ALA A 436 -1.88 -45.08 9.80
C ALA A 436 -2.80 -44.71 8.61
N PRO A 437 -2.33 -43.96 7.59
CA PRO A 437 -3.22 -43.19 6.72
C PRO A 437 -3.74 -43.95 5.49
N HIS A 438 -4.96 -43.60 5.06
CA HIS A 438 -5.54 -44.01 3.77
C HIS A 438 -5.51 -42.88 2.72
N GLN A 439 -5.59 -43.28 1.45
CA GLN A 439 -5.36 -42.43 0.27
C GLN A 439 -6.62 -41.65 -0.18
N PRO A 440 -6.47 -40.56 -0.97
CA PRO A 440 -7.60 -39.81 -1.50
C PRO A 440 -8.24 -40.50 -2.72
N GLU A 441 -9.50 -40.94 -2.59
CA GLU A 441 -10.30 -41.43 -3.71
C GLU A 441 -11.05 -40.32 -4.46
N ARG A 442 -11.38 -40.58 -5.73
CA ARG A 442 -12.08 -39.65 -6.63
C ARG A 442 -13.57 -39.94 -6.64
N MET A 443 -14.40 -39.01 -6.18
CA MET A 443 -15.85 -39.14 -6.33
C MET A 443 -16.27 -38.98 -7.80
N SER A 444 -16.82 -40.05 -8.37
CA SER A 444 -17.36 -40.10 -9.74
C SER A 444 -18.85 -40.45 -9.66
N VAL A 445 -19.71 -39.69 -10.35
CA VAL A 445 -21.16 -39.86 -10.27
C VAL A 445 -21.67 -40.84 -11.33
N SER A 446 -22.24 -41.97 -10.90
CA SER A 446 -23.10 -42.79 -11.74
C SER A 446 -24.05 -43.62 -10.88
N THR A 447 -25.35 -43.52 -11.14
CA THR A 447 -26.40 -44.32 -10.47
C THR A 447 -26.78 -45.54 -11.32
N GLN A 448 -27.02 -46.69 -10.69
CA GLN A 448 -27.62 -47.85 -11.35
C GLN A 448 -28.84 -48.37 -10.56
N THR A 449 -29.88 -48.72 -11.31
CA THR A 449 -31.13 -49.31 -10.82
C THR A 449 -31.16 -50.81 -11.09
N LYS A 450 -31.80 -51.58 -10.19
CA LYS A 450 -32.34 -52.96 -10.32
C LYS A 450 -32.90 -53.40 -8.95
N LYS A 451 -33.86 -54.32 -8.81
CA LYS A 451 -34.37 -55.35 -9.74
C LYS A 451 -35.92 -55.37 -9.84
N SER A 452 -36.39 -56.07 -10.86
CA SER A 452 -37.76 -56.57 -11.11
C SER A 452 -38.16 -57.71 -10.13
N PRO A 453 -39.40 -58.25 -10.19
CA PRO A 453 -39.77 -59.22 -11.24
C PRO A 453 -41.16 -58.98 -11.88
N SER A 454 -41.48 -59.81 -12.86
CA SER A 454 -42.66 -59.72 -13.75
C SER A 454 -43.59 -60.93 -13.65
N THR A 455 -44.90 -60.72 -13.83
CA THR A 455 -45.78 -61.68 -14.55
C THR A 455 -47.07 -61.00 -15.03
N SER A 456 -47.77 -61.68 -15.96
CA SER A 456 -48.94 -61.22 -16.70
C SER A 456 -50.28 -61.71 -16.13
N SER A 457 -51.35 -60.92 -16.26
CA SER A 457 -52.67 -61.39 -16.71
C SER A 457 -53.67 -60.24 -16.96
N SER A 458 -54.62 -60.46 -17.86
CA SER A 458 -55.80 -59.59 -18.08
C SER A 458 -56.90 -59.90 -17.06
N PRO A 459 -57.94 -59.06 -16.95
CA PRO A 459 -59.16 -59.38 -17.71
C PRO A 459 -59.86 -58.15 -18.33
N ALA A 460 -60.71 -58.43 -19.33
CA ALA A 460 -61.66 -57.47 -19.89
C ALA A 460 -63.11 -57.98 -19.70
N PRO A 461 -64.09 -57.12 -19.38
CA PRO A 461 -65.50 -57.47 -19.47
C PRO A 461 -66.02 -57.35 -20.91
N ARG A 462 -67.00 -58.20 -21.26
CA ARG A 462 -67.63 -58.26 -22.60
C ARG A 462 -68.72 -57.19 -22.75
N MET A 463 -68.91 -56.74 -23.99
CA MET A 463 -70.26 -56.54 -24.57
C MET A 463 -70.28 -57.10 -26.00
N LEU A 464 -71.08 -58.14 -26.20
CA LEU A 464 -71.46 -58.79 -27.47
C LEU A 464 -72.91 -59.27 -27.25
N HIS A 465 -73.84 -59.32 -28.20
CA HIS A 465 -73.81 -59.03 -29.64
C HIS A 465 -75.27 -58.94 -30.16
N ARG A 466 -75.41 -58.73 -31.49
CA ARG A 466 -76.53 -59.14 -32.37
C ARG A 466 -77.87 -58.37 -32.33
N ALA A 467 -78.58 -58.19 -33.46
CA ALA A 467 -78.21 -58.02 -34.88
C ALA A 467 -79.46 -57.71 -35.74
N THR A 468 -79.23 -57.44 -37.04
CA THR A 468 -80.10 -57.81 -38.19
C THR A 468 -81.18 -56.82 -38.65
N GLN A 469 -80.90 -56.23 -39.82
CA GLN A 469 -81.81 -55.79 -40.90
C GLN A 469 -82.92 -54.75 -40.63
N THR A 470 -82.80 -53.63 -41.34
CA THR A 470 -83.86 -53.15 -42.25
C THR A 470 -83.28 -52.99 -43.66
N LEU A 471 -84.15 -52.92 -44.68
CA LEU A 471 -83.78 -52.82 -46.09
C LEU A 471 -83.92 -51.38 -46.62
N ASN A 472 -83.04 -51.06 -47.58
CA ASN A 472 -83.23 -50.18 -48.74
C ASN A 472 -84.24 -49.00 -48.65
N GLU A 473 -83.72 -47.79 -48.47
CA GLU A 473 -83.86 -46.61 -49.36
C GLU A 473 -83.11 -45.42 -48.72
N GLY A 474 -82.60 -44.47 -49.52
CA GLY A 474 -81.96 -43.23 -49.02
C GLY A 474 -80.48 -43.09 -49.37
N SER A 475 -80.18 -42.46 -50.51
CA SER A 475 -78.82 -42.26 -51.02
C SER A 475 -77.99 -41.31 -50.15
N CYS A 476 -76.82 -41.78 -49.71
CA CYS A 476 -75.68 -40.92 -49.38
C CYS A 476 -74.39 -41.65 -49.80
N GLN A 477 -73.79 -41.23 -50.91
CA GLN A 477 -72.59 -41.87 -51.47
C GLN A 477 -71.40 -41.82 -50.49
N ASN A 478 -70.51 -42.82 -50.61
CA ASN A 478 -69.41 -43.13 -49.67
C ASN A 478 -68.29 -42.07 -49.62
N MET A 479 -68.62 -40.84 -49.23
CA MET A 479 -67.72 -39.69 -49.07
C MET A 479 -67.98 -38.93 -47.76
N CYS A 480 -69.08 -39.19 -47.06
CA CYS A 480 -69.37 -38.61 -45.75
C CYS A 480 -68.57 -39.29 -44.62
N HIS A 481 -68.61 -40.62 -44.56
CA HIS A 481 -68.01 -41.40 -43.47
C HIS A 481 -66.49 -41.24 -43.39
N ASP A 482 -65.79 -41.34 -44.52
CA ASP A 482 -64.33 -41.22 -44.56
C ASP A 482 -63.86 -39.79 -44.27
N LYS A 483 -64.64 -38.79 -44.69
CA LYS A 483 -64.37 -37.38 -44.39
C LYS A 483 -64.55 -37.08 -42.90
N TYR A 484 -65.61 -37.60 -42.26
CA TYR A 484 -65.78 -37.53 -40.80
C TYR A 484 -64.68 -38.29 -40.05
N THR A 485 -64.34 -39.51 -40.48
CA THR A 485 -63.28 -40.33 -39.88
C THR A 485 -61.92 -39.62 -39.95
N LYS A 486 -61.60 -39.03 -41.11
CA LYS A 486 -60.39 -38.23 -41.29
C LYS A 486 -60.39 -36.99 -40.40
N ILE A 487 -61.46 -36.19 -40.40
CA ILE A 487 -61.56 -34.99 -39.53
C ILE A 487 -61.38 -35.36 -38.06
N PHE A 488 -61.98 -36.46 -37.60
CA PHE A 488 -61.80 -36.93 -36.21
C PHE A 488 -60.36 -37.38 -35.92
N SER A 489 -59.69 -38.02 -36.88
CA SER A 489 -58.27 -38.37 -36.76
C SER A 489 -57.37 -37.12 -36.74
N ASP A 490 -57.60 -36.17 -37.64
CA ASP A 490 -56.83 -34.93 -37.76
C ASP A 490 -56.98 -34.09 -36.47
N VAL A 491 -58.19 -33.95 -35.94
CA VAL A 491 -58.47 -33.29 -34.64
C VAL A 491 -57.80 -34.03 -33.47
N LYS A 492 -57.79 -35.36 -33.47
CA LYS A 492 -57.14 -36.18 -32.44
C LYS A 492 -55.62 -36.01 -32.44
N GLU A 493 -54.98 -35.95 -33.61
CA GLU A 493 -53.54 -35.68 -33.69
C GLU A 493 -53.20 -34.20 -33.40
N MET A 494 -54.07 -33.24 -33.75
CA MET A 494 -53.95 -31.85 -33.29
C MET A 494 -53.99 -31.75 -31.76
N MET A 495 -54.99 -32.36 -31.11
CA MET A 495 -55.13 -32.36 -29.65
C MET A 495 -53.94 -33.01 -28.94
N LYS A 496 -53.39 -34.09 -29.50
CA LYS A 496 -52.13 -34.70 -29.03
C LYS A 496 -50.94 -33.75 -29.18
N ALA A 497 -50.80 -33.09 -30.34
CA ALA A 497 -49.69 -32.17 -30.61
C ALA A 497 -49.76 -30.91 -29.73
N GLU A 498 -50.96 -30.41 -29.46
CA GLU A 498 -51.22 -29.31 -28.53
C GLU A 498 -50.90 -29.69 -27.08
N ASN A 499 -51.44 -30.82 -26.58
CA ASN A 499 -51.14 -31.33 -25.24
C ASN A 499 -49.63 -31.63 -25.07
N LYS A 500 -48.96 -32.13 -26.12
CA LYS A 500 -47.50 -32.29 -26.11
C LYS A 500 -46.78 -30.94 -25.98
N ARG A 501 -47.13 -29.93 -26.79
CA ARG A 501 -46.53 -28.58 -26.71
C ARG A 501 -46.76 -27.95 -25.33
N GLU A 502 -47.93 -28.17 -24.74
CA GLU A 502 -48.25 -27.65 -23.42
C GLU A 502 -47.45 -28.33 -22.31
N THR A 503 -47.29 -29.66 -22.36
CA THR A 503 -46.40 -30.36 -21.40
C THR A 503 -44.92 -29.98 -21.59
N GLU A 504 -44.46 -29.75 -22.81
CA GLU A 504 -43.11 -29.21 -23.09
C GLU A 504 -42.94 -27.77 -22.57
N ARG A 505 -43.97 -26.92 -22.67
CA ARG A 505 -43.99 -25.55 -22.11
C ARG A 505 -43.91 -25.56 -20.58
N VAL A 506 -44.83 -26.27 -19.92
CA VAL A 506 -44.90 -26.36 -18.45
C VAL A 506 -43.61 -26.98 -17.88
N LEU A 507 -43.04 -28.00 -18.52
CA LEU A 507 -41.77 -28.58 -18.11
C LEU A 507 -40.62 -27.58 -18.22
N LYS A 508 -40.57 -26.77 -19.29
CA LYS A 508 -39.55 -25.72 -19.45
C LYS A 508 -39.70 -24.63 -18.38
N GLU A 509 -40.91 -24.13 -18.17
CA GLU A 509 -41.20 -23.11 -17.16
C GLU A 509 -40.82 -23.59 -15.74
N ALA A 510 -41.09 -24.86 -15.41
CA ALA A 510 -40.67 -25.47 -14.15
C ALA A 510 -39.13 -25.59 -14.02
N LEU A 511 -38.43 -25.98 -15.09
CA LEU A 511 -36.96 -26.07 -15.09
C LEU A 511 -36.28 -24.69 -14.98
N ASP A 512 -36.79 -23.68 -15.67
CA ASP A 512 -36.25 -22.31 -15.61
C ASP A 512 -36.56 -21.64 -14.26
N LYS A 513 -37.72 -21.93 -13.64
CA LYS A 513 -38.02 -21.53 -12.24
C LYS A 513 -37.06 -22.18 -11.24
N LEU A 514 -36.84 -23.49 -11.34
CA LEU A 514 -35.93 -24.22 -10.45
C LEU A 514 -34.48 -23.74 -10.56
N ARG A 515 -34.04 -23.31 -11.75
CA ARG A 515 -32.72 -22.66 -11.96
C ARG A 515 -32.61 -21.36 -11.18
N VAL A 516 -33.60 -20.47 -11.29
CA VAL A 516 -33.61 -19.17 -10.58
C VAL A 516 -33.62 -19.38 -9.06
N GLU A 517 -34.40 -20.34 -8.55
CA GLU A 517 -34.43 -20.68 -7.12
C GLU A 517 -33.07 -21.19 -6.63
N MET A 518 -32.40 -22.09 -7.38
CA MET A 518 -31.04 -22.57 -7.08
C MET A 518 -29.97 -21.47 -7.14
N GLU A 519 -30.06 -20.54 -8.10
CA GLU A 519 -29.12 -19.42 -8.20
C GLU A 519 -29.30 -18.42 -7.05
N GLU A 520 -30.54 -18.16 -6.63
CA GLU A 520 -30.84 -17.30 -5.49
C GLU A 520 -30.41 -17.94 -4.16
N GLU A 521 -30.67 -19.23 -3.93
CA GLU A 521 -30.19 -19.94 -2.73
C GLU A 521 -28.65 -19.93 -2.67
N LYS A 522 -27.98 -20.22 -3.79
CA LYS A 522 -26.52 -20.11 -3.92
C LYS A 522 -26.03 -18.70 -3.62
N ARG A 523 -26.72 -17.66 -4.10
CA ARG A 523 -26.38 -16.25 -3.85
C ARG A 523 -26.51 -15.90 -2.37
N GLN A 524 -27.56 -16.37 -1.70
CA GLN A 524 -27.76 -16.19 -0.26
C GLN A 524 -26.71 -16.94 0.57
N ALA A 525 -26.40 -18.19 0.21
CA ALA A 525 -25.35 -18.98 0.86
C ALA A 525 -23.97 -18.32 0.75
N VAL A 526 -23.59 -17.84 -0.44
CA VAL A 526 -22.35 -17.07 -0.66
C VAL A 526 -22.36 -15.77 0.15
N SER A 527 -23.47 -15.01 0.14
CA SER A 527 -23.57 -13.77 0.91
C SER A 527 -23.40 -14.01 2.42
N LYS A 528 -23.96 -15.10 2.95
CA LYS A 528 -23.84 -15.50 4.36
C LYS A 528 -22.41 -15.94 4.71
N ALA A 529 -21.75 -16.68 3.81
CA ALA A 529 -20.34 -17.07 3.97
C ALA A 529 -19.40 -15.85 3.97
N VAL A 530 -19.59 -14.91 3.03
CA VAL A 530 -18.82 -13.66 2.98
C VAL A 530 -19.02 -12.83 4.26
N ALA A 531 -20.25 -12.62 4.70
CA ALA A 531 -20.54 -11.88 5.94
C ALA A 531 -19.88 -12.53 7.18
N ASN A 532 -19.91 -13.87 7.29
CA ASN A 532 -19.25 -14.60 8.37
C ASN A 532 -17.72 -14.42 8.34
N THR A 533 -17.08 -14.63 7.19
CA THR A 533 -15.62 -14.49 7.04
C THR A 533 -15.14 -13.05 7.28
N GLN A 534 -15.91 -12.04 6.84
CA GLN A 534 -15.61 -10.64 7.12
C GLN A 534 -15.73 -10.33 8.63
N ALA A 535 -16.78 -10.81 9.30
CA ALA A 535 -16.93 -10.64 10.73
C ALA A 535 -15.85 -11.39 11.54
N GLU A 536 -15.29 -12.49 11.03
CA GLU A 536 -14.14 -13.16 11.63
C GLU A 536 -12.83 -12.36 11.41
N MET A 537 -12.61 -11.85 10.20
CA MET A 537 -11.48 -10.98 9.87
C MET A 537 -11.46 -9.72 10.75
N GLU A 538 -12.61 -9.08 10.98
CA GLU A 538 -12.72 -7.92 11.86
C GLU A 538 -12.36 -8.25 13.32
N ARG A 539 -12.77 -9.42 13.83
CA ARG A 539 -12.41 -9.87 15.19
C ARG A 539 -10.89 -10.08 15.30
N LYS A 540 -10.29 -10.77 14.33
CA LYS A 540 -8.84 -10.99 14.26
C LYS A 540 -8.06 -9.67 14.14
N CYS A 541 -8.55 -8.73 13.33
CA CYS A 541 -7.97 -7.38 13.21
C CYS A 541 -8.02 -6.60 14.53
N LYS A 542 -9.15 -6.64 15.25
CA LYS A 542 -9.30 -6.00 16.57
C LYS A 542 -8.35 -6.63 17.60
N GLN A 543 -8.23 -7.96 17.61
CA GLN A 543 -7.32 -8.69 18.51
C GLN A 543 -5.84 -8.34 18.26
N VAL A 544 -5.40 -8.31 16.99
CA VAL A 544 -4.03 -7.91 16.63
C VAL A 544 -3.75 -6.45 17.00
N LYS A 545 -4.74 -5.55 16.82
CA LYS A 545 -4.60 -4.13 17.15
C LYS A 545 -4.39 -3.91 18.66
N GLU A 546 -5.21 -4.53 19.52
CA GLU A 546 -5.04 -4.36 20.96
C GLU A 546 -3.76 -5.05 21.48
N LYS A 547 -3.38 -6.23 20.95
CA LYS A 547 -2.08 -6.85 21.31
C LYS A 547 -0.88 -5.98 20.93
N CYS A 548 -0.88 -5.40 19.73
CA CYS A 548 0.18 -4.48 19.29
C CYS A 548 0.25 -3.21 20.17
N LYS A 549 -0.89 -2.75 20.68
CA LYS A 549 -1.00 -1.62 21.61
C LYS A 549 -0.51 -1.99 23.02
N GLU A 550 -0.77 -3.20 23.50
CA GLU A 550 -0.22 -3.74 24.75
C GLU A 550 1.31 -3.87 24.69
N GLU A 551 1.84 -4.46 23.61
CA GLU A 551 3.27 -4.57 23.33
C GLU A 551 3.94 -3.18 23.30
N LEU A 552 3.32 -2.20 22.63
CA LEU A 552 3.79 -0.82 22.60
C LEU A 552 3.77 -0.13 23.98
N MET A 553 2.74 -0.36 24.78
CA MET A 553 2.65 0.21 26.14
C MET A 553 3.72 -0.36 27.08
N GLU A 554 4.02 -1.66 26.99
CA GLU A 554 5.06 -2.28 27.81
C GLU A 554 6.47 -1.85 27.37
N GLU A 555 6.74 -1.71 26.07
CA GLU A 555 8.01 -1.11 25.59
C GLU A 555 8.15 0.36 26.01
N MET A 556 7.09 1.16 25.92
CA MET A 556 7.11 2.55 26.41
C MET A 556 7.38 2.62 27.93
N LYS A 557 6.82 1.69 28.71
CA LYS A 557 7.06 1.52 30.15
C LYS A 557 8.50 1.09 30.45
N LYS A 558 9.09 0.19 29.66
CA LYS A 558 10.53 -0.16 29.74
C LYS A 558 11.41 1.04 29.48
N ILE A 559 11.18 1.79 28.40
CA ILE A 559 11.94 3.00 28.04
C ILE A 559 11.83 4.06 29.14
N VAL A 560 10.64 4.31 29.69
CA VAL A 560 10.45 5.25 30.80
C VAL A 560 11.20 4.81 32.06
N ASN A 561 11.24 3.51 32.36
CA ASN A 561 11.97 2.99 33.52
C ASN A 561 13.50 3.04 33.31
N GLN A 562 14.00 2.70 32.12
CA GLN A 562 15.40 2.88 31.74
C GLN A 562 15.83 4.35 31.83
N HIS A 563 15.00 5.27 31.32
CA HIS A 563 15.27 6.70 31.39
C HIS A 563 15.30 7.22 32.84
N LYS A 564 14.40 6.75 33.72
CA LYS A 564 14.45 7.02 35.17
C LYS A 564 15.72 6.47 35.82
N GLN A 565 16.16 5.27 35.45
CA GLN A 565 17.41 4.67 35.94
C GLN A 565 18.63 5.46 35.49
N LEU A 566 18.70 5.85 34.22
CA LEU A 566 19.75 6.72 33.68
C LEU A 566 19.77 8.07 34.41
N ILE A 567 18.64 8.77 34.57
CA ILE A 567 18.56 10.01 35.36
C ILE A 567 19.06 9.79 36.80
N SER A 568 18.74 8.66 37.43
CA SER A 568 19.19 8.34 38.79
C SER A 568 20.72 8.09 38.86
N GLN A 569 21.29 7.41 37.87
CA GLN A 569 22.74 7.24 37.73
C GLN A 569 23.42 8.59 37.46
N THR A 570 22.88 9.39 36.54
CA THR A 570 23.40 10.72 36.20
C THR A 570 23.42 11.64 37.42
N LYS A 571 22.34 11.69 38.20
CA LYS A 571 22.25 12.52 39.42
C LYS A 571 23.13 12.06 40.58
N LYS A 572 23.76 10.88 40.51
CA LYS A 572 24.74 10.40 41.51
C LYS A 572 26.19 10.80 41.17
N LYS A 573 26.46 11.23 39.95
CA LYS A 573 27.79 11.62 39.46
C LYS A 573 28.03 13.12 39.62
N GLN A 574 29.30 13.52 39.56
CA GLN A 574 29.72 14.92 39.44
C GLN A 574 30.00 15.24 37.97
N TRP A 575 29.74 16.47 37.56
CA TRP A 575 29.71 16.87 36.15
C TRP A 575 30.65 18.04 35.87
N CYS A 576 31.28 18.03 34.69
CA CYS A 576 32.21 19.05 34.26
C CYS A 576 31.44 20.32 33.87
N TYR A 577 31.71 21.43 34.57
CA TYR A 577 31.03 22.71 34.30
C TYR A 577 31.21 23.21 32.86
N ASN A 578 32.31 22.83 32.20
CA ASN A 578 32.72 23.36 30.89
C ASN A 578 32.23 22.52 29.69
N CYS A 579 31.86 21.24 29.90
CA CYS A 579 31.53 20.33 28.79
C CYS A 579 30.59 19.17 29.15
N GLU A 580 29.98 19.17 30.34
CA GLU A 580 28.97 18.20 30.79
C GLU A 580 29.41 16.72 30.84
N GLU A 581 30.69 16.42 30.62
CA GLU A 581 31.30 15.10 30.87
C GLU A 581 31.49 14.81 32.36
N GLU A 582 31.68 13.53 32.72
CA GLU A 582 31.88 13.11 34.12
C GLU A 582 33.15 13.75 34.73
N ALA A 583 33.01 14.38 35.89
CA ALA A 583 34.08 15.16 36.52
C ALA A 583 34.99 14.30 37.41
N MET A 584 36.28 14.32 37.11
CA MET A 584 37.34 13.66 37.89
C MET A 584 37.99 14.61 38.93
N TYR A 585 37.91 15.93 38.71
CA TYR A 585 38.62 16.95 39.49
C TYR A 585 37.64 17.92 40.16
N HIS A 586 37.66 18.00 41.49
CA HIS A 586 36.84 18.95 42.26
C HIS A 586 37.59 20.26 42.56
N CYS A 587 37.00 21.40 42.18
CA CYS A 587 37.56 22.72 42.44
C CYS A 587 36.96 23.34 43.72
N CYS A 588 35.63 23.50 43.75
CA CYS A 588 34.87 23.96 44.91
C CYS A 588 33.41 23.47 44.83
N TRP A 589 32.62 23.69 45.90
CA TRP A 589 31.26 23.12 46.11
C TRP A 589 30.33 23.03 44.89
N ASN A 590 30.37 24.01 43.97
CA ASN A 590 29.49 24.07 42.80
C ASN A 590 30.26 24.01 41.47
N THR A 591 31.50 23.50 41.46
CA THR A 591 32.34 23.48 40.25
C THR A 591 33.37 22.36 40.28
N SER A 592 33.22 21.44 39.32
CA SER A 592 34.10 20.29 39.07
C SER A 592 34.40 20.17 37.57
N TYR A 593 35.43 19.40 37.21
CA TYR A 593 35.94 19.28 35.84
C TYR A 593 36.32 17.85 35.47
N CYS A 594 36.15 17.46 34.20
CA CYS A 594 36.65 16.20 33.65
C CYS A 594 38.17 16.24 33.38
N SER A 595 38.74 17.41 33.10
CA SER A 595 40.15 17.57 32.71
C SER A 595 40.77 18.88 33.19
N ILE A 596 42.10 18.91 33.28
CA ILE A 596 42.87 20.13 33.58
C ILE A 596 42.66 21.20 32.49
N LYS A 597 42.47 20.80 31.23
CA LYS A 597 42.15 21.72 30.12
C LYS A 597 40.83 22.45 30.37
N CYS A 598 39.75 21.71 30.63
CA CYS A 598 38.44 22.29 30.93
C CYS A 598 38.42 23.09 32.24
N GLN A 599 39.28 22.75 33.20
CA GLN A 599 39.53 23.60 34.37
C GLN A 599 40.16 24.92 33.96
N GLN A 600 41.23 24.92 33.16
CA GLN A 600 41.92 26.15 32.74
C GLN A 600 41.02 27.06 31.91
N GLU A 601 40.26 26.52 30.95
CA GLU A 601 39.33 27.26 30.11
C GLU A 601 38.33 28.07 30.95
N HIS A 602 37.53 27.40 31.79
CA HIS A 602 36.57 28.07 32.68
C HIS A 602 37.24 28.93 33.77
N TRP A 603 38.45 28.58 34.23
CA TRP A 603 39.21 29.38 35.20
C TRP A 603 39.65 30.72 34.65
N HIS A 604 40.15 30.75 33.42
CA HIS A 604 40.62 31.97 32.77
C HIS A 604 39.48 32.85 32.23
N ALA A 605 38.34 32.26 31.87
CA ALA A 605 37.11 32.99 31.60
C ALA A 605 36.57 33.68 32.88
N ASP A 606 36.01 32.89 33.81
CA ASP A 606 35.17 33.42 34.89
C ASP A 606 35.47 32.85 36.28
N HIS A 607 35.76 31.55 36.41
CA HIS A 607 35.76 30.88 37.72
C HIS A 607 36.79 31.45 38.71
N LYS A 608 37.92 31.98 38.21
CA LYS A 608 38.94 32.63 39.04
C LYS A 608 38.38 33.81 39.87
N ARG A 609 37.29 34.45 39.43
CA ARG A 609 36.64 35.58 40.14
C ARG A 609 35.62 35.13 41.18
N THR A 610 35.08 33.92 41.06
CA THR A 610 33.91 33.43 41.82
C THR A 610 34.18 32.17 42.64
N CYS A 611 35.35 31.53 42.48
CA CYS A 611 35.74 30.31 43.17
C CYS A 611 35.71 30.48 44.70
N ARG A 612 35.03 29.54 45.38
CA ARG A 612 34.85 29.54 46.85
C ARG A 612 35.85 28.66 47.58
N ARG A 613 36.87 28.13 46.89
CA ARG A 613 37.98 27.40 47.52
C ARG A 613 38.83 28.41 48.30
N LYS A 614 38.87 28.30 49.63
CA LYS A 614 39.83 29.06 50.45
C LYS A 614 41.25 28.73 50.00
N ARG A 615 42.14 29.73 50.06
CA ARG A 615 43.59 29.51 49.93
C ARG A 615 44.12 28.77 51.15
#